data_AF-A0A8T5ET16-F1
#
_entry.id   AF-A0A8T5ET16-F1
#
_cell.length_a   1.000
_cell.length_b   1.000
_cell.length_c   1.000
_cell.angle_alpha   90.00
_cell.angle_beta   90.00
_cell.angle_gamma   90.00
#
_symmetry.space_group_name_H-M   'P 1'
#
loop_
_entity.id
_entity.type
_entity.pdbx_description
1 polymer ?
#
loop_
_entity_poly.entity_id
_entity_poly.type
_entity_poly.pdbx_seq_one_letter_code
_entity_poly.pdbx_strand_id
1 'polypeptide(L)'
;MSEGDISQISVGEFETLSQLLASSESLQLAFIIMIVGIIIISAAYRTFSSMIKSKKIFYTRPHLSRFVQNAVLPFFAIALISSTNAYIQTSELFEQDSGISTMELTPEETFAKILNTFNILVIGYTISHLIPIMLTKRDKSILEKQDFQVWYDMQGFSDDDGLFHKLYKWIPPTITPEDFTDSEFKNLCKTKEGITQLEQYRTSKGNPIGSYEKLVTSPFEKWKKSERAKYLKYFNNCVTGNNQSGRKLKPGAKPDEIFAIDVWREEKRINGFEPLIPSSRPVGYARKKREGIPKSFKQILPVGIFAATILGVVSWWGVDLFVLATATGGLAIGIGLALQETMQNYFAYLMIRKDNIFKEGERVQLESGYNGYVHKITPRVTYVRDGLHESVAIIPTRQLVTAQIINYTKENRLVPAVVTVGVSYLNDPKQVAAILVKIGKRGMIEIKDGKGRHLVRQNRCSYLDENKSSCGCDKDLHVDITQPVVRFNQFNDSALDFSMWLYVKDYGAQFKTKTDLRMIMYEEFKKYDIRIPWPIRTVYQGDEKK
;
A
#
# COMPACT_ATOMS: atom_id res chain seq x y z
N MET A 1 -2.68 -14.61 60.56
CA MET A 1 -4.13 -14.78 60.32
C MET A 1 -4.25 -15.51 59.00
N SER A 2 -4.48 -16.82 59.11
CA SER A 2 -4.72 -17.85 58.08
C SER A 2 -4.03 -17.69 56.71
N GLU A 3 -2.85 -18.29 56.60
CA GLU A 3 -2.45 -18.98 55.37
C GLU A 3 -3.50 -20.04 55.07
N GLY A 4 -4.32 -19.80 54.05
CA GLY A 4 -5.15 -20.84 53.46
C GLY A 4 -4.29 -21.59 52.46
N ASP A 5 -3.96 -22.84 52.78
CA ASP A 5 -3.37 -23.81 51.86
C ASP A 5 -4.18 -23.83 50.56
N ILE A 6 -3.62 -23.20 49.53
CA ILE A 6 -4.07 -23.37 48.16
C ILE A 6 -3.50 -24.72 47.74
N SER A 7 -4.37 -25.73 47.67
CA SER A 7 -4.05 -27.07 47.20
C SER A 7 -3.19 -27.01 45.94
N GLN A 8 -1.88 -27.24 46.09
CA GLN A 8 -0.98 -27.48 44.98
C GLN A 8 -1.38 -28.81 44.38
N ILE A 9 -2.12 -28.78 43.26
CA ILE A 9 -2.31 -29.98 42.44
C ILE A 9 -0.93 -30.36 41.92
N SER A 10 -0.37 -31.43 42.47
CA SER A 10 0.88 -32.01 42.01
C SER A 10 0.74 -32.40 40.54
N VAL A 11 1.73 -32.06 39.73
CA VAL A 11 1.80 -32.33 38.28
C VAL A 11 1.74 -33.84 37.95
N GLY A 12 1.72 -34.71 38.96
CA GLY A 12 1.65 -36.17 38.84
C GLY A 12 0.25 -36.80 38.77
N GLU A 13 -0.84 -36.02 38.86
CA GLU A 13 -2.21 -36.56 38.93
C GLU A 13 -3.01 -36.41 37.62
N PHE A 14 -2.31 -36.33 36.48
CA PHE A 14 -2.96 -36.63 35.20
C PHE A 14 -3.12 -38.15 35.12
N GLU A 15 -4.17 -38.68 35.74
CA GLU A 15 -4.72 -39.96 35.30
C GLU A 15 -4.74 -39.93 33.77
N THR A 16 -4.08 -40.91 33.15
CA THR A 16 -4.10 -40.97 31.70
C THR A 16 -5.57 -40.96 31.27
N LEU A 17 -5.96 -40.13 30.29
CA LEU A 17 -7.35 -40.06 29.81
C LEU A 17 -7.96 -41.46 29.57
N SER A 18 -7.12 -42.45 29.24
CA SER A 18 -7.44 -43.87 29.19
C SER A 18 -7.91 -44.50 30.50
N GLN A 19 -7.29 -44.19 31.64
CA GLN A 19 -7.70 -44.64 32.98
C GLN A 19 -9.02 -43.99 33.40
N LEU A 20 -9.16 -42.69 33.16
CA LEU A 20 -10.34 -41.91 33.50
C LEU A 20 -11.57 -42.33 32.65
N LEU A 21 -11.36 -42.73 31.40
CA LEU A 21 -12.40 -43.31 30.54
C LEU A 21 -12.70 -44.78 30.86
N ALA A 22 -11.79 -45.51 31.51
CA ALA A 22 -12.02 -46.90 31.90
C ALA A 22 -12.80 -47.01 33.22
N SER A 23 -13.01 -45.90 33.94
CA SER A 23 -13.60 -45.89 35.28
C SER A 23 -15.14 -45.97 35.29
N SER A 24 -15.82 -45.49 34.24
CA SER A 24 -17.30 -45.55 34.16
C SER A 24 -17.84 -45.78 32.75
N GLU A 25 -18.95 -46.50 32.64
CA GLU A 25 -19.65 -46.73 31.37
C GLU A 25 -20.28 -45.43 30.83
N SER A 26 -20.74 -44.54 31.73
CA SER A 26 -21.29 -43.22 31.40
C SER A 26 -20.27 -42.36 30.65
N LEU A 27 -19.01 -42.35 31.09
CA LEU A 27 -17.89 -41.62 30.47
C LEU A 27 -17.48 -42.22 29.14
N GLN A 28 -17.46 -43.55 29.00
CA GLN A 28 -17.19 -44.21 27.71
C GLN A 28 -18.24 -43.85 26.66
N LEU A 29 -19.52 -43.87 27.05
CA LEU A 29 -20.63 -43.53 26.17
C LEU A 29 -20.57 -42.03 25.78
N ALA A 30 -20.32 -41.14 26.74
CA ALA A 30 -20.11 -39.71 26.48
C ALA A 30 -18.95 -39.46 25.50
N PHE A 31 -17.84 -40.19 25.64
CA PHE A 31 -16.69 -40.10 24.75
C PHE A 31 -17.00 -40.59 23.33
N ILE A 32 -17.74 -41.70 23.19
CA ILE A 32 -18.21 -42.20 21.88
C ILE A 32 -19.13 -41.18 21.21
N ILE A 33 -20.09 -40.59 21.95
CA ILE A 33 -20.97 -39.53 21.44
C ILE A 33 -20.14 -38.35 20.92
N MET A 34 -19.09 -37.95 21.64
CA MET A 34 -18.22 -36.86 21.23
C MET A 34 -17.47 -37.19 19.94
N ILE A 35 -16.90 -38.39 19.80
CA ILE A 35 -16.19 -38.82 18.57
C ILE A 35 -17.15 -38.83 17.37
N VAL A 36 -18.32 -39.47 17.53
CA VAL A 36 -19.34 -39.54 16.47
C VAL A 36 -19.82 -38.14 16.10
N GLY A 37 -20.08 -37.29 17.10
CA GLY A 37 -20.44 -35.89 16.92
C GLY A 37 -19.40 -35.09 16.14
N ILE A 38 -18.11 -35.24 16.46
CA ILE A 38 -17.00 -34.59 15.74
C ILE A 38 -16.95 -35.05 14.28
N ILE A 39 -17.13 -36.34 14.00
CA ILE A 39 -17.14 -36.88 12.63
C ILE A 39 -18.31 -36.28 11.83
N ILE A 40 -19.51 -36.23 12.42
CA ILE A 40 -20.71 -35.64 11.80
C ILE A 40 -20.50 -34.15 11.52
N ILE A 41 -20.00 -33.38 12.51
CA ILE A 41 -19.71 -31.95 12.37
C ILE A 41 -18.67 -31.72 11.28
N SER A 42 -17.62 -32.54 11.22
CA SER A 42 -16.58 -32.44 10.19
C SER A 42 -17.13 -32.69 8.77
N ALA A 43 -17.96 -33.71 8.60
CA ALA A 43 -18.62 -34.02 7.32
C ALA A 43 -19.60 -32.90 6.91
N ALA A 44 -20.46 -32.45 7.82
CA ALA A 44 -21.41 -31.36 7.60
C ALA A 44 -20.69 -30.03 7.31
N TYR A 45 -19.57 -29.76 7.97
CA TYR A 45 -18.77 -28.57 7.71
C TYR A 45 -18.14 -28.59 6.33
N ARG A 46 -17.63 -29.74 5.87
CA ARG A 46 -17.05 -29.87 4.51
C ARG A 46 -18.09 -29.56 3.43
N THR A 47 -19.30 -30.11 3.55
CA THR A 47 -20.39 -29.87 2.59
C THR A 47 -20.87 -28.41 2.64
N PHE A 48 -21.08 -27.86 3.83
CA PHE A 48 -21.46 -26.46 4.03
C PHE A 48 -20.42 -25.47 3.48
N SER A 49 -19.15 -25.72 3.76
CA SER A 49 -18.00 -24.90 3.32
C SER A 49 -17.89 -24.86 1.80
N SER A 50 -18.11 -25.98 1.12
CA SER A 50 -18.15 -26.06 -0.35
C SER A 50 -19.36 -25.31 -0.91
N MET A 51 -20.54 -25.51 -0.30
CA MET A 51 -21.78 -24.87 -0.70
C MET A 51 -21.71 -23.34 -0.60
N ILE A 52 -21.16 -22.79 0.47
CA ILE A 52 -21.03 -21.32 0.63
C ILE A 52 -20.20 -20.70 -0.49
N LYS A 53 -19.08 -21.33 -0.87
CA LYS A 53 -18.14 -20.78 -1.86
C LYS A 53 -18.74 -20.67 -3.26
N SER A 54 -19.70 -21.53 -3.60
CA SER A 54 -20.38 -21.50 -4.91
C SER A 54 -21.58 -20.54 -4.96
N LYS A 55 -22.06 -20.05 -3.81
CA LYS A 55 -23.25 -19.18 -3.75
C LYS A 55 -22.91 -17.72 -4.02
N LYS A 56 -23.86 -16.99 -4.61
CA LYS A 56 -23.80 -15.54 -4.88
C LYS A 56 -23.44 -14.69 -3.65
N ILE A 57 -23.81 -15.14 -2.46
CA ILE A 57 -23.53 -14.43 -1.21
C ILE A 57 -22.02 -14.28 -0.94
N PHE A 58 -21.20 -15.27 -1.33
CA PHE A 58 -19.75 -15.22 -1.17
C PHE A 58 -19.10 -14.09 -1.97
N TYR A 59 -19.65 -13.79 -3.15
CA TYR A 59 -19.14 -12.78 -4.07
C TYR A 59 -19.63 -11.37 -3.70
N THR A 60 -20.91 -11.27 -3.34
CA THR A 60 -21.56 -10.00 -2.98
C THR A 60 -21.26 -9.54 -1.55
N ARG A 61 -21.07 -10.46 -0.61
CA ARG A 61 -20.77 -10.20 0.81
C ARG A 61 -19.66 -11.12 1.34
N PRO A 62 -18.43 -11.05 0.79
CA PRO A 62 -17.35 -11.98 1.11
C PRO A 62 -16.98 -12.01 2.59
N HIS A 63 -17.02 -10.87 3.27
CA HIS A 63 -16.70 -10.79 4.70
C HIS A 63 -17.72 -11.54 5.58
N LEU A 64 -19.01 -11.43 5.25
CA LEU A 64 -20.06 -12.13 5.99
C LEU A 64 -19.94 -13.64 5.75
N SER A 65 -19.72 -14.08 4.51
CA SER A 65 -19.57 -15.50 4.20
C SER A 65 -18.36 -16.13 4.88
N ARG A 66 -17.22 -15.42 4.93
CA ARG A 66 -16.02 -15.89 5.67
C ARG A 66 -16.25 -15.91 7.17
N PHE A 67 -16.94 -14.91 7.72
CA PHE A 67 -17.32 -14.89 9.13
C PHE A 67 -18.17 -16.10 9.49
N VAL A 68 -19.24 -16.37 8.73
CA VAL A 68 -20.13 -17.51 8.93
C VAL A 68 -19.36 -18.82 8.81
N GLN A 69 -18.52 -18.98 7.79
CA GLN A 69 -17.71 -20.18 7.61
C GLN A 69 -16.80 -20.46 8.81
N ASN A 70 -16.19 -19.43 9.39
CA ASN A 70 -15.30 -19.60 10.55
C ASN A 70 -16.06 -19.72 11.89
N ALA A 71 -17.31 -19.26 11.97
CA ALA A 71 -18.13 -19.31 13.19
C ALA A 71 -18.93 -20.61 13.33
N VAL A 72 -19.31 -21.24 12.21
CA VAL A 72 -20.23 -22.39 12.22
C VAL A 72 -19.64 -23.65 12.85
N LEU A 73 -18.40 -24.01 12.51
CA LEU A 73 -17.77 -25.22 13.08
C LEU A 73 -17.60 -25.11 14.60
N PRO A 74 -17.07 -24.00 15.15
CA PRO A 74 -17.01 -23.84 16.59
C PRO A 74 -18.36 -23.76 17.29
N PHE A 75 -19.38 -23.16 16.65
CA PHE A 75 -20.73 -23.12 17.22
C PHE A 75 -21.25 -24.54 17.46
N PHE A 76 -21.10 -25.43 16.48
CA PHE A 76 -21.49 -26.84 16.63
C PHE A 76 -20.57 -27.59 17.61
N ALA A 77 -19.27 -27.28 17.64
CA ALA A 77 -18.35 -27.88 18.61
C ALA A 77 -18.73 -27.51 20.06
N ILE A 78 -19.04 -26.24 20.32
CA ILE A 78 -19.51 -25.77 21.63
C ILE A 78 -20.84 -26.43 21.98
N ALA A 79 -21.79 -26.48 21.03
CA ALA A 79 -23.07 -27.15 21.27
C ALA A 79 -22.89 -28.63 21.62
N LEU A 80 -21.99 -29.34 20.93
CA LEU A 80 -21.65 -30.73 21.21
C LEU A 80 -21.05 -30.87 22.62
N ILE A 81 -19.98 -30.12 22.93
CA ILE A 81 -19.29 -30.18 24.23
C ILE A 81 -20.26 -29.83 25.37
N SER A 82 -21.06 -28.76 25.22
CA SER A 82 -22.07 -28.37 26.20
C SER A 82 -23.16 -29.41 26.37
N SER A 83 -23.60 -30.07 25.30
CA SER A 83 -24.59 -31.16 25.38
C SER A 83 -24.04 -32.39 26.10
N THR A 84 -22.78 -32.77 25.84
CA THR A 84 -22.10 -33.87 26.53
C THR A 84 -21.89 -33.55 28.00
N ASN A 85 -21.50 -32.32 28.32
CA ASN A 85 -21.33 -31.87 29.70
C ASN A 85 -22.66 -31.90 30.48
N ALA A 86 -23.76 -31.46 29.86
CA ALA A 86 -25.09 -31.54 30.45
C ALA A 86 -25.52 -33.00 30.68
N TYR A 87 -25.22 -33.91 29.74
CA TYR A 87 -25.50 -35.34 29.89
C TYR A 87 -24.81 -35.95 31.11
N ILE A 88 -23.50 -35.67 31.29
CA ILE A 88 -22.72 -36.19 32.42
C ILE A 88 -23.30 -35.69 33.75
N GLN A 89 -23.57 -34.38 33.85
CA GLN A 89 -24.18 -33.80 35.07
C GLN A 89 -25.55 -34.38 35.37
N THR A 90 -26.37 -34.70 34.35
CA THR A 90 -27.65 -35.36 34.58
C THR A 90 -27.48 -36.80 35.01
N SER A 91 -26.53 -37.56 34.45
CA SER A 91 -26.29 -38.96 34.79
C SER A 91 -25.79 -39.11 36.24
N GLU A 92 -24.86 -38.25 36.67
CA GLU A 92 -24.37 -38.20 38.06
C GLU A 92 -25.51 -37.93 39.05
N LEU A 93 -26.46 -37.07 38.68
CA LEU A 93 -27.64 -36.76 39.50
C LEU A 93 -28.63 -37.93 39.64
N PHE A 94 -28.58 -38.91 38.73
CA PHE A 94 -29.39 -40.13 38.77
C PHE A 94 -28.65 -41.34 39.38
N GLU A 95 -27.32 -41.32 39.45
CA GLU A 95 -26.51 -42.39 40.05
C GLU A 95 -26.26 -42.22 41.56
N GLN A 96 -26.71 -41.12 42.16
CA GLN A 96 -26.51 -40.86 43.58
C GLN A 96 -27.42 -41.73 44.49
N ASP A 97 -26.99 -42.97 44.71
CA ASP A 97 -27.29 -43.73 45.94
C ASP A 97 -25.98 -43.89 46.74
N SER A 98 -25.89 -43.16 47.85
CA SER A 98 -24.90 -43.28 48.94
C SER A 98 -23.41 -42.98 48.66
N GLY A 99 -22.85 -41.93 49.28
CA GLY A 99 -21.39 -41.79 49.38
C GLY A 99 -20.89 -40.42 49.87
N ILE A 100 -20.21 -40.42 51.01
CA ILE A 100 -19.69 -39.29 51.79
C ILE A 100 -18.76 -38.34 51.00
N SER A 101 -18.87 -37.05 51.33
CA SER A 101 -17.96 -35.94 50.98
C SER A 101 -16.48 -36.24 51.25
N THR A 102 -15.71 -36.51 50.20
CA THR A 102 -14.25 -36.34 50.18
C THR A 102 -13.89 -35.11 49.35
N MET A 103 -12.77 -34.48 49.70
CA MET A 103 -12.26 -33.23 49.12
C MET A 103 -11.56 -33.47 47.76
N GLU A 104 -11.90 -34.57 47.07
CA GLU A 104 -11.36 -35.00 45.78
C GLU A 104 -12.47 -34.94 44.74
N LEU A 105 -12.18 -34.34 43.59
CA LEU A 105 -13.14 -34.23 42.48
C LEU A 105 -13.52 -35.63 42.01
N THR A 106 -14.81 -35.88 41.77
CA THR A 106 -15.23 -37.13 41.15
C THR A 106 -14.61 -37.24 39.75
N PRO A 107 -14.40 -38.46 39.20
CA PRO A 107 -13.95 -38.63 37.82
C PRO A 107 -14.83 -37.87 36.81
N GLU A 108 -16.13 -37.77 37.09
CA GLU A 108 -17.12 -37.06 36.30
C GLU A 108 -16.97 -35.55 36.39
N GLU A 109 -16.75 -34.99 37.59
CA GLU A 109 -16.42 -33.57 37.80
C GLU A 109 -15.10 -33.19 37.13
N THR A 110 -14.10 -34.08 37.18
CA THR A 110 -12.80 -33.89 36.52
C THR A 110 -12.98 -33.87 35.00
N PHE A 111 -13.78 -34.79 34.45
CA PHE A 111 -14.10 -34.81 33.02
C PHE A 111 -14.93 -33.59 32.59
N ALA A 112 -15.89 -33.14 33.39
CA ALA A 112 -16.67 -31.92 33.16
C ALA A 112 -15.77 -30.66 33.13
N LYS A 113 -14.78 -30.59 34.04
CA LYS A 113 -13.76 -29.51 34.05
C LYS A 113 -12.88 -29.54 32.80
N ILE A 114 -12.53 -30.73 32.31
CA ILE A 114 -11.83 -30.92 31.03
C ILE A 114 -12.70 -30.45 29.84
N LEU A 115 -13.98 -30.82 29.80
CA LEU A 115 -14.91 -30.37 28.75
C LEU A 115 -15.09 -28.84 28.75
N ASN A 116 -15.24 -28.23 29.92
CA ASN A 116 -15.31 -26.77 30.05
C ASN A 116 -14.02 -26.09 29.56
N THR A 117 -12.88 -26.71 29.80
CA THR A 117 -11.59 -26.25 29.27
C THR A 117 -11.55 -26.30 27.74
N PHE A 118 -12.01 -27.40 27.13
CA PHE A 118 -12.16 -27.47 25.67
C PHE A 118 -13.12 -26.41 25.13
N ASN A 119 -14.22 -26.12 25.82
CA ASN A 119 -15.14 -25.04 25.43
C ASN A 119 -14.46 -23.67 25.41
N ILE A 120 -13.71 -23.32 26.45
CA ILE A 120 -12.97 -22.05 26.52
C ILE A 120 -11.93 -21.97 25.40
N LEU A 121 -11.19 -23.07 25.15
CA LEU A 121 -10.20 -23.12 24.07
C LEU A 121 -10.85 -22.98 22.69
N VAL A 122 -12.00 -23.62 22.45
CA VAL A 122 -12.77 -23.46 21.21
C VAL A 122 -13.23 -22.01 21.08
N ILE A 123 -13.78 -21.39 22.13
CA ILE A 123 -14.19 -19.98 22.13
C ILE A 123 -13.00 -19.07 21.81
N GLY A 124 -11.85 -19.23 22.48
CA GLY A 124 -10.67 -18.43 22.19
C GLY A 124 -10.15 -18.61 20.77
N TYR A 125 -10.17 -19.85 20.26
CA TYR A 125 -9.85 -20.14 18.86
C TYR A 125 -10.83 -19.43 17.90
N THR A 126 -12.12 -19.37 18.23
CA THR A 126 -13.09 -18.63 17.40
C THR A 126 -12.78 -17.15 17.37
N ILE A 127 -12.59 -16.55 18.54
CA ILE A 127 -12.40 -15.11 18.70
C ILE A 127 -11.13 -14.70 17.95
N SER A 128 -10.08 -15.52 18.06
CA SER A 128 -8.80 -15.29 17.38
C SER A 128 -8.93 -15.23 15.86
N HIS A 129 -9.83 -16.01 15.25
CA HIS A 129 -10.07 -16.02 13.81
C HIS A 129 -11.14 -15.02 13.35
N LEU A 130 -12.11 -14.66 14.20
CA LEU A 130 -13.18 -13.73 13.87
C LEU A 130 -12.73 -12.25 13.96
N ILE A 131 -11.86 -11.90 14.92
CA ILE A 131 -11.35 -10.53 15.08
C ILE A 131 -10.68 -10.00 13.81
N PRO A 132 -9.75 -10.71 13.14
CA PRO A 132 -9.17 -10.24 11.88
C PRO A 132 -10.22 -10.01 10.79
N ILE A 133 -11.26 -10.84 10.71
CA ILE A 133 -12.35 -10.66 9.74
C ILE A 133 -13.11 -9.37 10.02
N MET A 134 -13.39 -9.06 11.29
CA MET A 134 -14.02 -7.81 11.69
C MET A 134 -13.14 -6.58 11.37
N LEU A 135 -11.85 -6.63 11.71
CA LEU A 135 -10.92 -5.55 11.40
C LEU A 135 -10.83 -5.30 9.88
N THR A 136 -10.72 -6.35 9.08
CA THR A 136 -10.68 -6.19 7.61
C THR A 136 -11.98 -5.61 7.04
N LYS A 137 -13.13 -5.90 7.65
CA LYS A 137 -14.42 -5.28 7.27
C LYS A 137 -14.41 -3.78 7.60
N ARG A 138 -13.86 -3.37 8.74
CA ARG A 138 -13.71 -1.96 9.13
C ARG A 138 -12.84 -1.18 8.15
N ASP A 139 -11.66 -1.69 7.80
CA ASP A 139 -10.77 -1.07 6.81
C ASP A 139 -11.44 -0.92 5.45
N LYS A 140 -12.22 -1.92 5.02
CA LYS A 140 -12.95 -1.85 3.75
C LYS A 140 -14.05 -0.80 3.77
N SER A 141 -14.66 -0.55 4.92
CA SER A 141 -15.60 0.58 5.07
C SER A 141 -14.89 1.93 5.01
N ILE A 142 -13.63 2.03 5.42
CA ILE A 142 -12.82 3.26 5.28
C ILE A 142 -12.47 3.47 3.81
N LEU A 143 -12.04 2.41 3.12
CA LEU A 143 -11.78 2.45 1.67
C LEU A 143 -13.03 2.85 0.88
N GLU A 144 -14.23 2.37 1.25
CA GLU A 144 -15.49 2.83 0.66
C GLU A 144 -15.69 4.35 0.76
N LYS A 145 -15.35 4.94 1.90
CA LYS A 145 -15.45 6.39 2.09
C LYS A 145 -14.43 7.15 1.24
N GLN A 146 -13.23 6.59 1.09
CA GLN A 146 -12.20 7.17 0.22
C GLN A 146 -12.62 7.09 -1.26
N ASP A 147 -13.14 5.94 -1.69
CA ASP A 147 -13.68 5.75 -3.04
C ASP A 147 -14.80 6.75 -3.33
N PHE A 148 -15.66 7.03 -2.34
CA PHE A 148 -16.69 8.06 -2.43
C PHE A 148 -16.12 9.48 -2.53
N GLN A 149 -15.05 9.80 -1.79
CA GLN A 149 -14.41 11.11 -1.90
C GLN A 149 -13.81 11.31 -3.28
N VAL A 150 -13.12 10.29 -3.82
CA VAL A 150 -12.56 10.34 -5.17
C VAL A 150 -13.65 10.47 -6.22
N TRP A 151 -14.74 9.71 -6.07
CA TRP A 151 -15.94 9.86 -6.89
C TRP A 151 -16.50 11.30 -6.85
N TYR A 152 -16.55 11.92 -5.68
CA TYR A 152 -17.03 13.28 -5.49
C TYR A 152 -16.10 14.30 -6.18
N ASP A 153 -14.79 14.17 -5.99
CA ASP A 153 -13.78 15.06 -6.58
C ASP A 153 -13.77 14.98 -8.12
N MET A 154 -14.09 13.80 -8.67
CA MET A 154 -14.21 13.58 -10.12
C MET A 154 -15.60 13.91 -10.68
N GLN A 155 -16.52 14.41 -9.86
CA GLN A 155 -17.90 14.73 -10.26
C GLN A 155 -18.66 13.51 -10.84
N GLY A 156 -18.34 12.32 -10.33
CA GLY A 156 -18.84 11.05 -10.83
C GLY A 156 -17.79 10.20 -11.55
N PHE A 157 -18.12 8.92 -11.76
CA PHE A 157 -17.37 8.04 -12.66
C PHE A 157 -18.00 8.04 -14.06
N SER A 158 -17.25 7.58 -15.06
CA SER A 158 -17.75 7.44 -16.43
C SER A 158 -18.95 6.49 -16.57
N ASP A 159 -19.17 5.61 -15.59
CA ASP A 159 -20.24 4.61 -15.56
C ASP A 159 -21.43 5.00 -14.67
N ASP A 160 -21.56 6.27 -14.29
CA ASP A 160 -22.56 6.74 -13.32
C ASP A 160 -23.89 7.27 -13.90
N ASP A 161 -24.10 7.29 -15.22
CA ASP A 161 -25.33 7.81 -15.85
C ASP A 161 -25.82 9.14 -15.22
N GLY A 162 -24.87 10.06 -14.95
CA GLY A 162 -25.12 11.36 -14.32
C GLY A 162 -25.56 11.31 -12.84
N LEU A 163 -25.17 10.28 -12.08
CA LEU A 163 -25.54 10.13 -10.66
C LEU A 163 -25.12 11.33 -9.81
N PHE A 164 -23.97 11.94 -10.10
CA PHE A 164 -23.44 13.06 -9.33
C PHE A 164 -24.42 14.25 -9.32
N HIS A 165 -24.90 14.67 -10.48
CA HIS A 165 -25.89 15.76 -10.64
C HIS A 165 -27.28 15.41 -10.10
N LYS A 166 -27.58 14.13 -9.84
CA LYS A 166 -28.81 13.72 -9.13
C LYS A 166 -28.67 13.88 -7.61
N LEU A 167 -27.44 13.87 -7.09
CA LEU A 167 -27.15 13.95 -5.66
C LEU A 167 -26.70 15.34 -5.21
N TYR A 168 -26.09 16.10 -6.12
CA TYR A 168 -25.52 17.41 -5.87
C TYR A 168 -25.98 18.43 -6.89
N LYS A 169 -26.18 19.66 -6.42
CA LYS A 169 -26.44 20.83 -7.25
C LYS A 169 -25.24 21.76 -7.16
N TRP A 170 -24.69 22.14 -8.31
CA TRP A 170 -23.60 23.10 -8.36
C TRP A 170 -24.11 24.52 -8.01
N ILE A 171 -23.34 25.22 -7.18
CA ILE A 171 -23.56 26.61 -6.78
C ILE A 171 -22.37 27.44 -7.29
N PRO A 172 -22.60 28.48 -8.10
CA PRO A 172 -21.54 29.36 -8.58
C PRO A 172 -20.85 30.09 -7.42
N PRO A 173 -19.55 30.43 -7.56
CA PRO A 173 -18.86 31.24 -6.56
C PRO A 173 -19.48 32.64 -6.45
N THR A 174 -19.38 33.23 -5.26
CA THR A 174 -19.84 34.60 -5.00
C THR A 174 -18.91 35.65 -5.60
N ILE A 175 -17.64 35.31 -5.81
CA ILE A 175 -16.60 36.18 -6.38
C ILE A 175 -16.33 35.74 -7.83
N THR A 176 -16.32 36.70 -8.74
CA THR A 176 -15.99 36.50 -10.15
C THR A 176 -14.53 36.03 -10.29
N PRO A 177 -14.24 34.93 -10.99
CA PRO A 177 -12.85 34.52 -11.23
C PRO A 177 -12.12 35.54 -12.11
N GLU A 178 -10.81 35.73 -11.88
CA GLU A 178 -9.97 36.72 -12.57
C GLU A 178 -9.99 36.60 -14.10
N ASP A 179 -10.22 35.39 -14.62
CA ASP A 179 -10.27 35.10 -16.04
C ASP A 179 -11.56 35.56 -16.74
N PHE A 180 -12.57 36.06 -15.99
CA PHE A 180 -13.85 36.50 -16.53
C PHE A 180 -14.15 37.97 -16.22
N THR A 181 -14.84 38.64 -17.14
CA THR A 181 -15.46 39.93 -16.81
C THR A 181 -16.73 39.73 -15.98
N ASP A 182 -17.05 40.67 -15.08
CA ASP A 182 -18.26 40.62 -14.24
C ASP A 182 -19.56 40.44 -15.05
N SER A 183 -19.62 41.07 -16.24
CA SER A 183 -20.75 40.95 -17.15
C SER A 183 -20.87 39.56 -17.78
N GLU A 184 -19.74 38.98 -18.18
CA GLU A 184 -19.68 37.67 -18.83
C GLU A 184 -20.06 36.56 -17.85
N PHE A 185 -19.49 36.59 -16.64
CA PHE A 185 -19.80 35.63 -15.59
C PHE A 185 -21.28 35.67 -15.17
N LYS A 186 -21.86 36.88 -15.03
CA LYS A 186 -23.30 37.04 -14.71
C LYS A 186 -24.21 36.53 -15.82
N ASN A 187 -23.79 36.63 -17.08
CA ASN A 187 -24.56 36.09 -18.21
C ASN A 187 -24.48 34.56 -18.25
N LEU A 188 -23.30 33.99 -18.02
CA LEU A 188 -23.11 32.53 -17.93
C LEU A 188 -23.89 31.92 -16.75
N CYS A 189 -23.98 32.62 -15.62
CA CYS A 189 -24.79 32.17 -14.47
C CYS A 189 -26.31 32.12 -14.73
N LYS A 190 -26.81 32.82 -15.76
CA LYS A 190 -28.26 32.88 -16.07
C LYS A 190 -28.73 31.71 -16.94
N THR A 191 -27.85 31.14 -17.75
CA THR A 191 -28.21 30.08 -18.70
C THR A 191 -27.80 28.71 -18.16
N LYS A 192 -28.59 27.68 -18.46
CA LYS A 192 -28.26 26.30 -18.05
C LYS A 192 -26.96 25.82 -18.69
N GLU A 193 -26.74 26.19 -19.95
CA GLU A 193 -25.52 25.88 -20.71
C GLU A 193 -24.31 26.61 -20.12
N GLY A 194 -24.46 27.87 -19.73
CA GLY A 194 -23.40 28.64 -19.08
C GLY A 194 -23.02 28.07 -17.71
N ILE A 195 -23.99 27.59 -16.92
CA ILE A 195 -23.73 26.88 -15.67
C ILE A 195 -22.92 25.59 -15.91
N THR A 196 -23.29 24.79 -16.93
CA THR A 196 -22.54 23.57 -17.27
C THR A 196 -21.12 23.88 -17.75
N GLN A 197 -20.93 24.98 -18.48
CA GLN A 197 -19.60 25.45 -18.87
C GLN A 197 -18.79 25.88 -17.64
N LEU A 198 -19.35 26.71 -16.76
CA LEU A 198 -18.68 27.18 -15.54
C LEU A 198 -18.29 26.02 -14.61
N GLU A 199 -19.11 24.97 -14.53
CA GLU A 199 -18.83 23.77 -13.74
C GLU A 199 -17.57 23.02 -14.22
N GLN A 200 -17.16 23.18 -15.48
CA GLN A 200 -15.95 22.56 -16.04
C GLN A 200 -14.66 23.33 -15.73
N TYR A 201 -14.77 24.61 -15.36
CA TYR A 201 -13.58 25.41 -15.02
C TYR A 201 -12.94 24.93 -13.71
N ARG A 202 -11.62 25.04 -13.67
CA ARG A 202 -10.80 24.69 -12.52
C ARG A 202 -9.85 25.84 -12.23
N THR A 203 -9.55 26.05 -10.95
CA THR A 203 -8.50 27.00 -10.56
C THR A 203 -7.14 26.52 -11.07
N SER A 204 -6.13 27.41 -11.03
CA SER A 204 -4.75 27.03 -11.30
C SER A 204 -4.29 25.84 -10.45
N LYS A 205 -4.84 25.63 -9.25
CA LYS A 205 -4.55 24.45 -8.40
C LYS A 205 -5.36 23.19 -8.73
N GLY A 206 -6.27 23.24 -9.70
CA GLY A 206 -7.09 22.11 -10.14
C GLY A 206 -8.41 21.93 -9.37
N ASN A 207 -8.76 22.85 -8.46
CA ASN A 207 -10.01 22.77 -7.70
C ASN A 207 -11.19 23.28 -8.55
N PRO A 208 -12.40 22.69 -8.42
CA PRO A 208 -13.61 23.21 -9.08
C PRO A 208 -13.89 24.65 -8.65
N ILE A 209 -14.36 25.45 -9.62
CA ILE A 209 -14.87 26.79 -9.35
C ILE A 209 -16.31 26.64 -8.82
N GLY A 210 -16.60 27.21 -7.65
CA GLY A 210 -17.91 27.07 -6.99
C GLY A 210 -17.97 25.96 -5.94
N SER A 211 -19.16 25.75 -5.38
CA SER A 211 -19.42 24.76 -4.33
C SER A 211 -20.58 23.84 -4.72
N TYR A 212 -20.78 22.75 -3.99
CA TYR A 212 -21.86 21.80 -4.24
C TYR A 212 -22.80 21.71 -3.04
N GLU A 213 -24.09 21.89 -3.32
CA GLU A 213 -25.16 21.66 -2.34
C GLU A 213 -25.65 20.22 -2.42
N LYS A 214 -25.89 19.60 -1.27
CA LYS A 214 -26.45 18.25 -1.19
C LYS A 214 -27.96 18.30 -1.43
N LEU A 215 -28.44 17.59 -2.46
CA LEU A 215 -29.88 17.43 -2.72
C LEU A 215 -30.51 16.31 -1.88
N VAL A 216 -29.69 15.43 -1.31
CA VAL A 216 -30.12 14.25 -0.55
C VAL A 216 -29.44 14.21 0.81
N THR A 217 -30.16 13.71 1.83
CA THR A 217 -29.68 13.58 3.22
C THR A 217 -28.41 12.73 3.34
N SER A 218 -28.29 11.63 2.61
CA SER A 218 -27.10 10.78 2.58
C SER A 218 -26.68 10.40 1.15
N PRO A 219 -25.83 11.24 0.50
CA PRO A 219 -25.28 10.94 -0.82
C PRO A 219 -24.43 9.66 -0.83
N PHE A 220 -23.68 9.42 0.25
CA PHE A 220 -22.83 8.24 0.41
C PHE A 220 -23.62 6.93 0.30
N GLU A 221 -24.78 6.82 0.95
CA GLU A 221 -25.59 5.59 0.89
C GLU A 221 -26.24 5.40 -0.49
N LYS A 222 -26.63 6.49 -1.17
CA LYS A 222 -27.14 6.44 -2.54
C LYS A 222 -26.06 5.98 -3.52
N TRP A 223 -24.86 6.55 -3.43
CA TRP A 223 -23.69 6.13 -4.19
C TRP A 223 -23.36 4.65 -3.94
N LYS A 224 -23.32 4.24 -2.67
CA LYS A 224 -23.06 2.85 -2.29
C LYS A 224 -24.09 1.87 -2.87
N LYS A 225 -25.37 2.27 -2.93
CA LYS A 225 -26.42 1.48 -3.58
C LYS A 225 -26.20 1.39 -5.09
N SER A 226 -25.79 2.48 -5.74
CA SER A 226 -25.43 2.50 -7.16
C SER A 226 -24.27 1.54 -7.46
N GLU A 227 -23.16 1.65 -6.74
CA GLU A 227 -21.98 0.79 -6.93
C GLU A 227 -22.31 -0.70 -6.72
N ARG A 228 -23.16 -1.03 -5.74
CA ARG A 228 -23.66 -2.40 -5.55
C ARG A 228 -24.51 -2.89 -6.71
N ALA A 229 -25.34 -2.04 -7.29
CA ALA A 229 -26.14 -2.39 -8.47
C ALA A 229 -25.25 -2.65 -9.69
N LYS A 230 -24.21 -1.83 -9.90
CA LYS A 230 -23.21 -2.05 -10.97
C LYS A 230 -22.47 -3.38 -10.80
N TYR A 231 -22.04 -3.69 -9.58
CA TYR A 231 -21.42 -4.99 -9.30
C TYR A 231 -22.37 -6.16 -9.56
N LEU A 232 -23.65 -6.05 -9.19
CA LEU A 232 -24.64 -7.09 -9.45
C LEU A 232 -24.88 -7.30 -10.95
N LYS A 233 -24.90 -6.23 -11.74
CA LYS A 233 -24.97 -6.29 -13.22
C LYS A 233 -23.75 -7.04 -13.77
N TYR A 234 -22.55 -6.68 -13.34
CA TYR A 234 -21.31 -7.41 -13.68
C TYR A 234 -21.41 -8.90 -13.34
N PHE A 235 -21.80 -9.25 -12.11
CA PHE A 235 -21.93 -10.64 -11.67
C PHE A 235 -22.93 -11.43 -12.50
N ASN A 236 -24.11 -10.86 -12.76
CA ASN A 236 -25.16 -11.51 -13.55
C ASN A 236 -24.70 -11.71 -15.01
N ASN A 237 -24.02 -10.73 -15.61
CA ASN A 237 -23.47 -10.84 -16.96
C ASN A 237 -22.44 -11.98 -17.05
N CYS A 238 -21.59 -12.15 -16.04
CA CYS A 238 -20.64 -13.27 -15.97
C CYS A 238 -21.33 -14.64 -15.95
N VAL A 239 -22.36 -14.81 -15.12
CA VAL A 239 -23.03 -16.11 -14.93
C VAL A 239 -23.95 -16.47 -16.11
N THR A 240 -24.62 -15.47 -16.69
CA THR A 240 -25.55 -15.67 -17.82
C THR A 240 -24.82 -15.89 -19.15
N GLY A 241 -23.57 -15.43 -19.28
CA GLY A 241 -22.83 -15.42 -20.54
C GLY A 241 -23.07 -14.15 -21.36
N ASN A 242 -23.81 -13.17 -20.83
CA ASN A 242 -23.99 -11.83 -21.41
C ASN A 242 -22.74 -10.96 -21.17
N ASN A 243 -21.59 -11.50 -21.51
CA ASN A 243 -20.27 -10.90 -21.34
C ASN A 243 -19.55 -10.89 -22.69
N GLN A 244 -18.44 -10.16 -22.79
CA GLN A 244 -17.73 -9.99 -24.06
C GLN A 244 -17.17 -11.33 -24.62
N SER A 245 -16.95 -12.33 -23.77
CA SER A 245 -16.47 -13.66 -24.21
C SER A 245 -17.60 -14.58 -24.66
N GLY A 246 -18.87 -14.22 -24.44
CA GLY A 246 -20.03 -15.09 -24.65
C GLY A 246 -20.05 -16.35 -23.77
N ARG A 247 -19.05 -16.53 -22.88
CA ARG A 247 -18.87 -17.74 -22.08
C ARG A 247 -19.51 -17.58 -20.71
N LYS A 248 -20.30 -18.57 -20.31
CA LYS A 248 -20.83 -18.68 -18.94
C LYS A 248 -19.70 -18.98 -17.96
N LEU A 249 -19.48 -18.07 -17.00
CA LEU A 249 -18.47 -18.21 -15.95
C LEU A 249 -19.09 -18.84 -14.70
N LYS A 250 -18.35 -19.72 -14.03
CA LYS A 250 -18.83 -20.43 -12.84
C LYS A 250 -18.28 -19.82 -11.56
N PRO A 251 -19.13 -19.41 -10.59
CA PRO A 251 -18.68 -19.09 -9.24
C PRO A 251 -17.94 -20.27 -8.60
N GLY A 252 -16.81 -20.02 -7.95
CA GLY A 252 -16.00 -20.99 -7.22
C GLY A 252 -15.04 -21.81 -8.09
N ALA A 253 -14.93 -21.53 -9.39
CA ALA A 253 -13.94 -22.16 -10.27
C ALA A 253 -12.51 -21.79 -9.85
N LYS A 254 -11.54 -22.72 -9.99
CA LYS A 254 -10.11 -22.45 -9.79
C LYS A 254 -9.40 -22.53 -11.14
N PRO A 255 -8.68 -21.48 -11.59
CA PRO A 255 -8.56 -20.14 -10.96
C PRO A 255 -9.88 -19.36 -10.94
N ASP A 256 -10.04 -18.42 -9.99
CA ASP A 256 -11.28 -17.63 -9.83
C ASP A 256 -11.61 -16.86 -11.12
N GLU A 257 -12.74 -17.17 -11.76
CA GLU A 257 -13.19 -16.54 -13.01
C GLU A 257 -13.98 -15.23 -12.77
N ILE A 258 -14.58 -15.07 -11.59
CA ILE A 258 -15.42 -13.91 -11.22
C ILE A 258 -14.80 -13.18 -10.04
N PHE A 259 -14.70 -11.85 -10.12
CA PHE A 259 -14.18 -11.06 -9.00
C PHE A 259 -15.21 -10.93 -7.86
N ALA A 260 -14.77 -11.18 -6.63
CA ALA A 260 -15.52 -10.74 -5.44
C ALA A 260 -15.57 -9.20 -5.40
N ILE A 261 -16.62 -8.64 -4.77
CA ILE A 261 -16.85 -7.18 -4.75
C ILE A 261 -15.67 -6.37 -4.17
N ASP A 262 -14.86 -6.95 -3.29
CA ASP A 262 -13.69 -6.29 -2.72
C ASP A 262 -12.48 -6.25 -3.66
N VAL A 263 -12.38 -7.21 -4.58
CA VAL A 263 -11.40 -7.26 -5.68
C VAL A 263 -11.86 -6.38 -6.84
N TRP A 264 -13.14 -6.46 -7.21
CA TRP A 264 -13.74 -5.64 -8.28
C TRP A 264 -13.51 -4.14 -8.04
N ARG A 265 -13.71 -3.65 -6.81
CA ARG A 265 -13.42 -2.24 -6.46
C ARG A 265 -11.93 -1.89 -6.45
N GLU A 266 -11.08 -2.83 -6.08
CA GLU A 266 -9.63 -2.62 -6.16
C GLU A 266 -9.15 -2.52 -7.60
N GLU A 267 -9.69 -3.35 -8.48
CA GLU A 267 -9.42 -3.26 -9.92
C GLU A 267 -9.95 -1.95 -10.51
N LYS A 268 -11.14 -1.47 -10.11
CA LYS A 268 -11.59 -0.12 -10.48
C LYS A 268 -10.56 0.94 -10.05
N ARG A 269 -10.10 0.94 -8.80
CA ARG A 269 -9.08 1.90 -8.33
C ARG A 269 -7.78 1.87 -9.12
N ILE A 270 -7.32 0.68 -9.52
CA ILE A 270 -6.07 0.54 -10.28
C ILE A 270 -6.22 1.10 -11.70
N ASN A 271 -7.40 0.95 -12.31
CA ASN A 271 -7.69 1.40 -13.68
C ASN A 271 -8.45 2.74 -13.71
N GLY A 272 -8.17 3.66 -12.78
CA GLY A 272 -8.77 5.01 -12.81
C GLY A 272 -10.30 5.03 -12.74
N PHE A 273 -10.90 4.03 -12.10
CA PHE A 273 -12.35 3.81 -11.96
C PHE A 273 -13.10 3.52 -13.26
N GLU A 274 -12.41 3.12 -14.32
CA GLU A 274 -13.06 2.67 -15.56
C GLU A 274 -14.02 1.48 -15.33
N PRO A 275 -15.18 1.44 -16.01
CA PRO A 275 -16.11 0.33 -15.93
C PRO A 275 -15.45 -1.00 -16.35
N LEU A 276 -15.52 -1.98 -15.45
CA LEU A 276 -14.95 -3.30 -15.69
C LEU A 276 -15.89 -4.14 -16.57
N ILE A 277 -15.42 -4.51 -17.77
CA ILE A 277 -16.15 -5.35 -18.71
C ILE A 277 -15.76 -6.83 -18.50
N PRO A 278 -16.72 -7.75 -18.32
CA PRO A 278 -16.42 -9.17 -18.19
C PRO A 278 -15.96 -9.74 -19.54
N SER A 279 -14.66 -10.01 -19.69
CA SER A 279 -13.99 -10.85 -20.73
C SER A 279 -12.52 -10.50 -20.89
N SER A 280 -12.10 -9.28 -20.52
CA SER A 280 -10.77 -8.77 -20.88
C SER A 280 -9.60 -9.59 -20.30
N ARG A 281 -9.80 -10.47 -19.31
CA ARG A 281 -8.73 -11.30 -18.71
C ARG A 281 -9.21 -12.65 -18.11
N PRO A 282 -9.02 -13.79 -18.80
CA PRO A 282 -8.63 -15.05 -18.12
C PRO A 282 -7.45 -15.75 -18.87
N VAL A 283 -6.55 -16.55 -18.30
CA VAL A 283 -6.45 -17.32 -17.05
C VAL A 283 -5.20 -16.88 -16.27
N GLY A 284 -5.36 -16.43 -15.01
CA GLY A 284 -4.26 -15.84 -14.20
C GLY A 284 -4.63 -14.63 -13.32
N TYR A 285 -5.91 -14.27 -13.30
CA TYR A 285 -6.70 -13.44 -12.36
C TYR A 285 -6.04 -12.37 -11.48
N ALA A 286 -6.71 -11.21 -11.44
CA ALA A 286 -6.51 -10.19 -10.41
C ALA A 286 -6.78 -10.79 -9.02
N ARG A 287 -5.72 -10.93 -8.24
CA ARG A 287 -5.82 -11.13 -6.79
C ARG A 287 -5.74 -9.77 -6.12
N LYS A 288 -6.37 -9.68 -4.95
CA LYS A 288 -6.20 -8.57 -4.02
C LYS A 288 -4.70 -8.25 -3.84
N LYS A 289 -4.25 -7.07 -4.28
CA LYS A 289 -2.83 -6.65 -4.21
C LYS A 289 -2.56 -5.90 -2.91
N ARG A 290 -3.54 -5.15 -2.42
CA ARG A 290 -3.52 -4.40 -1.17
C ARG A 290 -4.43 -5.06 -0.13
N GLU A 291 -3.79 -5.68 0.86
CA GLU A 291 -4.46 -6.00 2.12
C GLU A 291 -4.35 -4.77 3.03
N GLY A 292 -5.48 -4.23 3.51
CA GLY A 292 -5.49 -3.05 4.39
C GLY A 292 -4.68 -3.28 5.65
N ILE A 293 -4.97 -4.42 6.30
CA ILE A 293 -4.14 -4.96 7.38
C ILE A 293 -2.93 -5.70 6.78
N PRO A 294 -1.69 -5.42 7.24
CA PRO A 294 -0.50 -6.16 6.85
C PRO A 294 -0.67 -7.67 7.03
N LYS A 295 -0.15 -8.48 6.10
CA LYS A 295 -0.24 -9.95 6.16
C LYS A 295 0.28 -10.51 7.48
N SER A 296 1.39 -9.98 7.99
CA SER A 296 2.00 -10.37 9.25
C SER A 296 1.03 -10.20 10.43
N PHE A 297 0.32 -9.07 10.48
CA PHE A 297 -0.62 -8.80 11.58
C PHE A 297 -1.80 -9.77 11.58
N LYS A 298 -2.31 -10.17 10.40
CA LYS A 298 -3.37 -11.20 10.31
C LYS A 298 -2.95 -12.59 10.76
N GLN A 299 -1.65 -12.89 10.71
CA GLN A 299 -1.10 -14.18 11.13
C GLN A 299 -0.75 -14.18 12.61
N ILE A 300 -0.18 -13.08 13.12
CA ILE A 300 0.27 -12.96 14.51
C ILE A 300 -0.91 -12.74 15.46
N LEU A 301 -1.89 -11.91 15.08
CA LEU A 301 -2.99 -11.55 15.98
C LEU A 301 -3.81 -12.77 16.45
N PRO A 302 -4.21 -13.72 15.58
CA PRO A 302 -4.91 -14.92 16.03
C PRO A 302 -4.05 -15.78 16.98
N VAL A 303 -2.76 -15.92 16.68
CA VAL A 303 -1.84 -16.71 17.52
C VAL A 303 -1.71 -16.08 18.90
N GLY A 304 -1.58 -14.74 18.98
CA GLY A 304 -1.51 -14.03 20.26
C GLY A 304 -2.78 -14.16 21.09
N ILE A 305 -3.96 -14.00 20.47
CA ILE A 305 -5.26 -14.16 21.17
C ILE A 305 -5.42 -15.61 21.66
N PHE A 306 -5.04 -16.59 20.84
CA PHE A 306 -5.15 -17.99 21.22
C PHE A 306 -4.17 -18.36 22.34
N ALA A 307 -2.92 -17.89 22.28
CA ALA A 307 -1.95 -18.06 23.36
C ALA A 307 -2.43 -17.42 24.67
N ALA A 308 -3.03 -16.23 24.62
CA ALA A 308 -3.63 -15.58 25.78
C ALA A 308 -4.80 -16.41 26.36
N THR A 309 -5.59 -17.07 25.50
CA THR A 309 -6.66 -17.98 25.94
C THR A 309 -6.08 -19.19 26.67
N ILE A 310 -5.02 -19.80 26.13
CA ILE A 310 -4.33 -20.93 26.77
C ILE A 310 -3.80 -20.51 28.15
N LEU A 311 -3.13 -19.36 28.24
CA LEU A 311 -2.63 -18.85 29.52
C LEU A 311 -3.76 -18.60 30.52
N GLY A 312 -4.90 -18.07 30.08
CA GLY A 312 -6.09 -17.89 30.91
C GLY A 312 -6.65 -19.22 31.44
N VAL A 313 -6.72 -20.25 30.59
CA VAL A 313 -7.15 -21.60 30.98
C VAL A 313 -6.18 -22.21 32.01
N VAL A 314 -4.88 -22.13 31.74
CA VAL A 314 -3.86 -22.69 32.64
C VAL A 314 -3.86 -21.99 34.00
N SER A 315 -4.07 -20.67 34.01
CA SER A 315 -4.28 -19.90 35.23
C SER A 315 -5.55 -20.34 35.98
N TRP A 316 -6.63 -20.64 35.27
CA TRP A 316 -7.88 -21.10 35.88
C TRP A 316 -7.74 -22.48 36.54
N TRP A 317 -6.80 -23.31 36.06
CA TRP A 317 -6.45 -24.59 36.67
C TRP A 317 -5.57 -24.45 37.92
N GLY A 318 -5.20 -23.23 38.33
CA GLY A 318 -4.36 -22.99 39.51
C GLY A 318 -2.87 -23.24 39.28
N VAL A 319 -2.45 -23.40 38.02
CA VAL A 319 -1.03 -23.53 37.69
C VAL A 319 -0.34 -22.18 37.86
N ASP A 320 0.80 -22.17 38.56
CA ASP A 320 1.58 -20.96 38.77
C ASP A 320 2.12 -20.41 37.44
N LEU A 321 1.60 -19.24 37.05
CA LEU A 321 2.02 -18.52 35.85
C LEU A 321 3.50 -18.10 35.93
N PHE A 322 4.07 -17.94 37.12
CA PHE A 322 5.48 -17.58 37.30
C PHE A 322 6.41 -18.72 36.85
N VAL A 323 6.04 -19.98 37.14
CA VAL A 323 6.80 -21.17 36.68
C VAL A 323 6.76 -21.27 35.15
N LEU A 324 5.61 -21.03 34.55
CA LEU A 324 5.48 -20.98 33.09
C LEU A 324 6.24 -19.80 32.49
N ALA A 325 6.19 -18.62 33.11
CA ALA A 325 6.91 -17.44 32.64
C ALA A 325 8.43 -17.60 32.73
N THR A 326 8.94 -18.25 33.77
CA THR A 326 10.37 -18.57 33.90
C THR A 326 10.81 -19.64 32.89
N ALA A 327 10.01 -20.69 32.67
CA ALA A 327 10.27 -21.71 31.65
C ALA A 327 10.19 -21.16 30.21
N THR A 328 9.22 -20.28 29.92
CA THR A 328 9.02 -19.70 28.58
C THR A 328 9.86 -18.45 28.32
N GLY A 329 10.31 -17.75 29.37
CA GLY A 329 11.10 -16.53 29.27
C GLY A 329 12.44 -16.73 28.58
N GLY A 330 13.16 -17.81 28.89
CA GLY A 330 14.41 -18.16 28.21
C GLY A 330 14.19 -18.44 26.71
N LEU A 331 13.10 -19.13 26.37
CA LEU A 331 12.72 -19.41 24.99
C LEU A 331 12.36 -18.12 24.25
N ALA A 332 11.62 -17.20 24.87
CA ALA A 332 11.26 -15.91 24.30
C ALA A 332 12.48 -15.04 24.00
N ILE A 333 13.47 -15.00 24.91
CA ILE A 333 14.74 -14.31 24.68
C ILE A 333 15.50 -14.94 23.52
N GLY A 334 15.59 -16.28 23.47
CA GLY A 334 16.24 -17.00 22.37
C GLY A 334 15.60 -16.72 21.01
N ILE A 335 14.27 -16.77 20.93
CA ILE A 335 13.52 -16.39 19.71
C ILE A 335 13.73 -14.92 19.37
N GLY A 336 13.69 -14.02 20.36
CA GLY A 336 13.89 -12.59 20.17
C GLY A 336 15.25 -12.25 19.58
N LEU A 337 16.32 -12.88 20.09
CA LEU A 337 17.68 -12.76 19.56
C LEU A 337 17.79 -13.36 18.16
N ALA A 338 17.23 -14.54 17.92
CA ALA A 338 17.23 -15.17 16.60
C ALA A 338 16.47 -14.34 15.54
N LEU A 339 15.40 -13.66 15.94
CA LEU A 339 14.58 -12.83 15.06
C LEU A 339 15.03 -11.36 15.03
N GLN A 340 16.05 -10.96 15.79
CA GLN A 340 16.46 -9.57 15.95
C GLN A 340 16.69 -8.89 14.60
N GLU A 341 17.45 -9.51 13.70
CA GLU A 341 17.75 -8.96 12.38
C GLU A 341 16.49 -8.89 11.49
N THR A 342 15.65 -9.91 11.54
CA THR A 342 14.40 -9.96 10.76
C THR A 342 13.44 -8.85 11.20
N MET A 343 13.33 -8.62 12.52
CA MET A 343 12.50 -7.56 13.08
C MET A 343 13.01 -6.17 12.72
N GLN A 344 14.33 -5.94 12.76
CA GLN A 344 14.91 -4.66 12.35
C GLN A 344 14.61 -4.33 10.88
N ASN A 345 14.76 -5.29 9.97
CA ASN A 345 14.41 -5.09 8.55
C ASN A 345 12.91 -4.81 8.38
N TYR A 346 12.05 -5.51 9.14
CA TYR A 346 10.60 -5.30 9.10
C TYR A 346 10.20 -3.89 9.57
N PHE A 347 10.78 -3.39 10.67
CA PHE A 347 10.51 -2.04 11.14
C PHE A 347 11.05 -0.98 10.17
N ALA A 348 12.23 -1.20 9.59
CA ALA A 348 12.77 -0.33 8.55
C ALA A 348 11.84 -0.25 7.34
N TYR A 349 11.30 -1.39 6.90
CA TYR A 349 10.28 -1.45 5.85
C TYR A 349 9.02 -0.64 6.17
N LEU A 350 8.52 -0.76 7.41
CA LEU A 350 7.36 0.00 7.87
C LEU A 350 7.65 1.51 7.89
N MET A 351 8.81 1.94 8.40
CA MET A 351 9.23 3.35 8.42
C MET A 351 9.35 3.92 7.02
N ILE A 352 10.06 3.26 6.11
CA ILE A 352 10.21 3.70 4.70
C ILE A 352 8.84 3.97 4.07
N ARG A 353 7.87 3.08 4.30
CA ARG A 353 6.52 3.20 3.74
C ARG A 353 5.64 4.22 4.46
N LYS A 354 5.74 4.32 5.79
CA LYS A 354 4.96 5.26 6.61
C LYS A 354 5.40 6.70 6.36
N ASP A 355 6.71 6.93 6.40
CA ASP A 355 7.31 8.26 6.33
C ASP A 355 7.64 8.67 4.89
N ASN A 356 7.32 7.80 3.92
CA ASN A 356 7.58 8.00 2.49
C ASN A 356 9.03 8.45 2.23
N ILE A 357 10.01 7.78 2.85
CA ILE A 357 11.44 8.14 2.72
C ILE A 357 11.84 8.12 1.24
N PHE A 358 11.52 7.02 0.54
CA PHE A 358 11.56 6.88 -0.92
C PHE A 358 10.50 5.87 -1.38
N LYS A 359 10.15 5.90 -2.67
CA LYS A 359 9.12 5.03 -3.27
C LYS A 359 9.66 4.21 -4.43
N GLU A 360 8.96 3.12 -4.75
CA GLU A 360 9.21 2.34 -5.96
C GLU A 360 9.07 3.24 -7.20
N GLY A 361 10.06 3.20 -8.09
CA GLY A 361 10.20 4.04 -9.27
C GLY A 361 11.03 5.31 -9.07
N GLU A 362 11.36 5.70 -7.83
CA GLU A 362 12.21 6.88 -7.59
C GLU A 362 13.69 6.55 -7.82
N ARG A 363 14.43 7.54 -8.33
CA ARG A 363 15.88 7.44 -8.52
C ARG A 363 16.61 7.87 -7.26
N VAL A 364 17.41 6.96 -6.73
CA VAL A 364 18.19 7.17 -5.50
C VAL A 364 19.65 6.84 -5.74
N GLN A 365 20.53 7.55 -5.03
CA GLN A 365 21.93 7.21 -4.91
C GLN A 365 22.24 6.83 -3.47
N LEU A 366 22.89 5.69 -3.34
CA LEU A 366 23.36 5.13 -2.08
C LEU A 366 24.72 5.69 -1.73
N GLU A 367 25.10 5.57 -0.46
CA GLU A 367 26.42 5.94 0.05
C GLU A 367 27.57 5.24 -0.69
N SER A 368 27.36 4.02 -1.16
CA SER A 368 28.33 3.28 -1.99
C SER A 368 28.59 3.90 -3.37
N GLY A 369 27.88 4.96 -3.75
CA GLY A 369 27.88 5.54 -5.09
C GLY A 369 26.95 4.82 -6.07
N TYR A 370 26.32 3.71 -5.68
CA TYR A 370 25.36 3.01 -6.52
C TYR A 370 24.14 3.87 -6.78
N ASN A 371 23.85 4.16 -8.06
CA ASN A 371 22.83 5.12 -8.48
C ASN A 371 21.83 4.45 -9.43
N GLY A 372 20.59 4.32 -8.97
CA GLY A 372 19.58 3.54 -9.67
C GLY A 372 18.14 3.88 -9.26
N TYR A 373 17.20 3.15 -9.84
CA TYR A 373 15.77 3.26 -9.53
C TYR A 373 15.36 2.20 -8.52
N VAL A 374 14.58 2.59 -7.52
CA VAL A 374 13.99 1.65 -6.56
C VAL A 374 13.01 0.76 -7.31
N HIS A 375 13.35 -0.52 -7.50
CA HIS A 375 12.52 -1.46 -8.25
C HIS A 375 11.41 -2.05 -7.38
N LYS A 376 11.77 -2.50 -6.16
CA LYS A 376 10.84 -3.16 -5.25
C LYS A 376 11.30 -3.05 -3.81
N ILE A 377 10.39 -2.71 -2.90
CA ILE A 377 10.67 -2.64 -1.46
C ILE A 377 10.01 -3.84 -0.76
N THR A 378 10.81 -4.69 -0.11
CA THR A 378 10.29 -5.83 0.66
C THR A 378 10.66 -5.73 2.15
N PRO A 379 10.00 -6.51 3.03
CA PRO A 379 10.31 -6.47 4.47
C PRO A 379 11.74 -6.85 4.85
N ARG A 380 12.48 -7.60 4.02
CA ARG A 380 13.86 -8.03 4.30
C ARG A 380 14.88 -7.26 3.47
N VAL A 381 14.60 -7.12 2.18
CA VAL A 381 15.53 -6.51 1.21
C VAL A 381 14.81 -5.51 0.32
N THR A 382 15.55 -4.53 -0.17
CA THR A 382 15.11 -3.58 -1.18
C THR A 382 15.96 -3.76 -2.42
N TYR A 383 15.29 -3.79 -3.57
CA TYR A 383 15.92 -3.97 -4.87
C TYR A 383 16.05 -2.61 -5.53
N VAL A 384 17.28 -2.22 -5.86
CA VAL A 384 17.58 -0.99 -6.60
C VAL A 384 18.20 -1.40 -7.93
N ARG A 385 17.56 -1.07 -9.05
CA ARG A 385 18.05 -1.38 -10.39
C ARG A 385 18.93 -0.23 -10.88
N ASP A 386 20.14 -0.53 -11.32
CA ASP A 386 21.07 0.45 -11.86
C ASP A 386 20.43 1.24 -13.02
N GLY A 387 20.73 2.53 -13.08
CA GLY A 387 20.14 3.40 -14.08
C GLY A 387 20.69 3.22 -15.51
N LEU A 388 21.82 2.52 -15.68
CA LEU A 388 22.52 2.34 -16.96
C LEU A 388 22.75 0.87 -17.31
N HIS A 389 23.15 0.06 -16.33
CA HIS A 389 23.69 -1.29 -16.56
C HIS A 389 22.69 -2.42 -16.32
N GLU A 390 21.40 -2.12 -16.10
CA GLU A 390 20.32 -3.08 -15.78
C GLU A 390 20.56 -4.03 -14.59
N SER A 391 21.71 -3.93 -13.93
CA SER A 391 22.06 -4.70 -12.74
C SER A 391 21.14 -4.32 -11.59
N VAL A 392 21.00 -5.21 -10.60
CA VAL A 392 20.11 -4.99 -9.45
C VAL A 392 20.89 -5.18 -8.16
N ALA A 393 21.03 -4.11 -7.39
CA ALA A 393 21.52 -4.17 -6.02
C ALA A 393 20.41 -4.68 -5.09
N ILE A 394 20.76 -5.66 -4.26
CA ILE A 394 19.89 -6.26 -3.24
C ILE A 394 20.43 -5.83 -1.88
N ILE A 395 19.72 -4.92 -1.22
CA ILE A 395 20.21 -4.29 0.02
C ILE A 395 19.28 -4.65 1.17
N PRO A 396 19.80 -5.13 2.32
CA PRO A 396 19.01 -5.29 3.54
C PRO A 396 18.27 -3.99 3.88
N THR A 397 16.95 -4.06 4.05
CA THR A 397 16.12 -2.86 4.20
C THR A 397 16.52 -2.03 5.42
N ARG A 398 17.06 -2.64 6.50
CA ARG A 398 17.56 -1.90 7.67
C ARG A 398 18.68 -0.93 7.31
N GLN A 399 19.57 -1.30 6.38
CA GLN A 399 20.73 -0.47 6.01
C GLN A 399 20.28 0.83 5.33
N LEU A 400 19.16 0.80 4.59
CA LEU A 400 18.65 1.98 3.89
C LEU A 400 18.05 3.03 4.82
N VAL A 401 17.60 2.66 6.03
CA VAL A 401 17.09 3.63 7.00
C VAL A 401 18.23 4.30 7.77
N THR A 402 19.36 3.62 7.92
CA THR A 402 20.53 4.15 8.64
C THR A 402 21.53 4.87 7.73
N ALA A 403 21.57 4.54 6.43
CA ALA A 403 22.50 5.12 5.48
C ALA A 403 22.01 6.45 4.91
N GLN A 404 22.94 7.28 4.44
CA GLN A 404 22.59 8.47 3.66
C GLN A 404 22.06 8.07 2.28
N ILE A 405 20.88 8.57 1.93
CA ILE A 405 20.26 8.36 0.61
C ILE A 405 20.01 9.72 -0.04
N ILE A 406 20.56 9.90 -1.25
CA ILE A 406 20.30 11.07 -2.07
C ILE A 406 19.18 10.71 -3.04
N ASN A 407 18.03 11.39 -2.95
CA ASN A 407 16.90 11.17 -3.85
C ASN A 407 16.84 12.26 -4.92
N TYR A 408 16.87 11.87 -6.19
CA TYR A 408 16.86 12.81 -7.33
C TYR A 408 15.46 13.02 -7.93
N THR A 409 14.43 12.38 -7.37
CA THR A 409 13.07 12.39 -7.93
C THR A 409 12.03 12.97 -6.96
N LYS A 410 12.31 12.94 -5.66
CA LYS A 410 11.40 13.38 -4.60
C LYS A 410 11.27 14.90 -4.62
N GLU A 411 10.03 15.37 -4.53
CA GLU A 411 9.60 16.78 -4.60
C GLU A 411 9.90 17.48 -5.94
N ASN A 412 11.17 17.62 -6.30
CA ASN A 412 11.60 18.26 -7.54
C ASN A 412 12.48 17.33 -8.37
N ARG A 413 12.09 17.13 -9.63
CA ARG A 413 12.84 16.31 -10.59
C ARG A 413 13.91 17.10 -11.33
N LEU A 414 13.89 18.43 -11.25
CA LEU A 414 14.80 19.28 -11.98
C LEU A 414 16.22 19.15 -11.45
N VAL A 415 17.16 18.91 -12.36
CA VAL A 415 18.59 18.78 -12.03
C VAL A 415 19.38 19.79 -12.86
N PRO A 416 20.39 20.46 -12.29
CA PRO A 416 21.26 21.33 -13.08
C PRO A 416 22.22 20.50 -13.95
N ALA A 417 22.12 20.67 -15.28
CA ALA A 417 23.14 20.28 -16.23
C ALA A 417 24.27 21.32 -16.23
N VAL A 418 25.34 21.02 -15.50
CA VAL A 418 26.54 21.84 -15.43
C VAL A 418 27.57 21.38 -16.46
N VAL A 419 28.02 22.29 -17.33
CA VAL A 419 29.15 22.10 -18.24
C VAL A 419 30.26 23.08 -17.87
N THR A 420 31.46 22.56 -17.65
CA THR A 420 32.67 23.34 -17.35
C THR A 420 33.56 23.40 -18.58
N VAL A 421 34.18 24.55 -18.83
CA VAL A 421 35.11 24.76 -19.95
C VAL A 421 36.23 25.70 -19.56
N GLY A 422 37.47 25.36 -19.97
CA GLY A 422 38.63 26.24 -19.85
C GLY A 422 38.90 26.93 -21.19
N VAL A 423 39.08 28.24 -21.17
CA VAL A 423 39.45 29.04 -22.36
C VAL A 423 40.81 29.72 -22.17
N SER A 424 41.45 30.13 -23.27
CA SER A 424 42.78 30.75 -23.21
C SER A 424 42.76 32.06 -22.43
N TYR A 425 43.85 32.34 -21.71
CA TYR A 425 44.11 33.63 -21.07
C TYR A 425 44.14 34.81 -22.04
N LEU A 426 44.30 34.55 -23.34
CA LEU A 426 44.28 35.58 -24.39
C LEU A 426 42.87 36.05 -24.74
N ASN A 427 41.82 35.34 -24.29
CA ASN A 427 40.44 35.69 -24.61
C ASN A 427 39.88 36.66 -23.55
N ASP A 428 39.04 37.62 -23.95
CA ASP A 428 38.34 38.49 -23.01
C ASP A 428 37.29 37.69 -22.19
N PRO A 429 37.40 37.62 -20.85
CA PRO A 429 36.45 36.91 -20.00
C PRO A 429 35.00 37.37 -20.18
N LYS A 430 34.78 38.67 -20.43
CA LYS A 430 33.42 39.22 -20.60
C LYS A 430 32.81 38.74 -21.92
N GLN A 431 33.59 38.73 -22.99
CA GLN A 431 33.17 38.21 -24.29
C GLN A 431 32.83 36.71 -24.20
N VAL A 432 33.68 35.93 -23.53
CA VAL A 432 33.45 34.49 -23.32
C VAL A 432 32.16 34.26 -22.55
N ALA A 433 31.91 35.01 -21.46
CA ALA A 433 30.68 34.91 -20.69
C ALA A 433 29.43 35.19 -21.54
N ALA A 434 29.47 36.24 -22.38
CA ALA A 434 28.37 36.59 -23.28
C ALA A 434 28.08 35.47 -24.31
N ILE A 435 29.13 34.87 -24.87
CA ILE A 435 29.00 33.75 -25.82
C ILE A 435 28.46 32.51 -25.13
N LEU A 436 28.88 32.21 -23.90
CA LEU A 436 28.31 31.11 -23.11
C LEU A 436 26.83 31.33 -22.80
N VAL A 437 26.40 32.56 -22.48
CA VAL A 437 24.97 32.87 -22.33
C VAL A 437 24.21 32.63 -23.62
N LYS A 438 24.78 33.00 -24.77
CA LYS A 438 24.20 32.74 -26.10
C LYS A 438 24.07 31.23 -26.35
N ILE A 439 25.11 30.45 -26.07
CA ILE A 439 25.10 28.99 -26.17
C ILE A 439 24.00 28.39 -25.28
N GLY A 440 23.89 28.86 -24.03
CA GLY A 440 22.85 28.40 -23.11
C GLY A 440 21.43 28.66 -23.64
N LYS A 441 21.16 29.88 -24.15
CA LYS A 441 19.88 30.24 -24.78
C LYS A 441 19.58 29.39 -26.02
N ARG A 442 20.59 29.13 -26.85
CA ARG A 442 20.47 28.24 -28.02
C ARG A 442 20.17 26.80 -27.60
N GLY A 443 20.88 26.29 -26.60
CA GLY A 443 20.67 24.95 -26.04
C GLY A 443 19.28 24.75 -25.45
N MET A 444 18.70 25.77 -24.82
CA MET A 444 17.31 25.74 -24.35
C MET A 444 16.32 25.42 -25.50
N ILE A 445 16.57 25.92 -26.71
CA ILE A 445 15.69 25.77 -27.88
C ILE A 445 15.98 24.47 -28.64
N GLU A 446 17.26 24.14 -28.85
CA GLU A 446 17.67 23.06 -29.75
C GLU A 446 17.69 21.68 -29.07
N ILE A 447 17.91 21.60 -27.76
CA ILE A 447 18.11 20.32 -27.06
C ILE A 447 16.78 19.63 -26.76
N LYS A 448 16.46 18.64 -27.58
CA LYS A 448 15.23 17.83 -27.52
C LYS A 448 15.53 16.34 -27.38
N ASP A 449 14.58 15.59 -26.85
CA ASP A 449 14.62 14.12 -26.87
C ASP A 449 14.19 13.54 -28.23
N GLY A 450 14.32 12.22 -28.41
CA GLY A 450 13.92 11.55 -29.65
C GLY A 450 12.43 11.63 -29.99
N LYS A 451 11.59 12.15 -29.08
CA LYS A 451 10.17 12.43 -29.30
C LYS A 451 9.89 13.92 -29.53
N GLY A 452 10.93 14.74 -29.70
CA GLY A 452 10.83 16.18 -29.94
C GLY A 452 10.52 17.03 -28.70
N ARG A 453 10.58 16.46 -27.49
CA ARG A 453 10.31 17.21 -26.25
C ARG A 453 11.58 17.88 -25.76
N HIS A 454 11.48 19.14 -25.32
CA HIS A 454 12.62 19.85 -24.74
C HIS A 454 13.14 19.13 -23.48
N LEU A 455 14.46 19.00 -23.38
CA LEU A 455 15.11 18.43 -22.20
C LEU A 455 15.44 19.51 -21.16
N VAL A 456 15.74 20.71 -21.63
CA VAL A 456 16.02 21.90 -20.82
C VAL A 456 14.72 22.59 -20.47
N ARG A 457 14.57 22.99 -19.20
CA ARG A 457 13.41 23.73 -18.70
C ARG A 457 13.34 25.10 -19.39
N GLN A 458 12.15 25.52 -19.79
CA GLN A 458 11.89 26.86 -20.32
C GLN A 458 11.20 27.72 -19.25
N ASN A 459 11.60 28.99 -19.12
CA ASN A 459 10.96 29.93 -18.19
C ASN A 459 9.60 30.44 -18.72
N ARG A 460 9.44 30.47 -20.05
CA ARG A 460 8.18 30.75 -20.76
C ARG A 460 8.03 29.72 -21.87
N CYS A 461 6.84 29.16 -22.04
CA CYS A 461 6.59 28.24 -23.14
C CYS A 461 6.71 29.00 -24.47
N SER A 462 7.64 28.64 -25.35
CA SER A 462 7.77 29.30 -26.65
C SER A 462 6.52 29.14 -27.53
N TYR A 463 5.69 28.14 -27.24
CA TYR A 463 4.46 27.84 -27.95
C TYR A 463 3.22 28.55 -27.38
N LEU A 464 3.37 29.35 -26.32
CA LEU A 464 2.25 30.05 -25.70
C LEU A 464 1.56 30.99 -26.69
N ASP A 465 2.35 31.64 -27.55
CA ASP A 465 1.86 32.63 -28.52
C ASP A 465 1.29 31.94 -29.79
N GLU A 466 1.54 30.63 -29.98
CA GLU A 466 1.09 29.84 -31.15
C GLU A 466 -0.10 28.92 -30.84
N ASN A 467 -0.65 28.96 -29.63
CA ASN A 467 -1.78 28.14 -29.18
C ASN A 467 -1.60 26.61 -29.37
N LYS A 468 -0.34 26.13 -29.29
CA LYS A 468 -0.01 24.69 -29.31
C LYS A 468 0.10 24.15 -27.88
N SER A 469 -0.13 22.84 -27.71
CA SER A 469 -0.07 22.20 -26.40
C SER A 469 1.29 22.44 -25.71
N SER A 470 1.24 23.01 -24.51
CA SER A 470 2.44 23.40 -23.75
C SER A 470 3.36 22.21 -23.53
N CYS A 471 4.61 22.34 -23.98
CA CYS A 471 5.66 21.35 -23.74
C CYS A 471 6.17 21.45 -22.30
N GLY A 472 5.52 20.77 -21.37
CA GLY A 472 6.06 20.52 -20.02
C GLY A 472 6.40 21.79 -19.22
N CYS A 473 5.50 22.79 -19.25
CA CYS A 473 5.59 23.89 -18.30
C CYS A 473 5.04 23.44 -16.94
N ASP A 474 5.91 22.81 -16.15
CA ASP A 474 5.53 22.22 -14.87
C ASP A 474 5.10 23.25 -13.82
N LYS A 475 4.12 22.79 -13.05
CA LYS A 475 3.18 23.50 -12.18
C LYS A 475 3.63 23.60 -10.72
N ASP A 476 4.78 23.00 -10.39
CA ASP A 476 5.24 22.75 -9.03
C ASP A 476 6.68 23.26 -8.84
N LEU A 477 6.86 24.57 -8.65
CA LEU A 477 8.18 25.15 -8.39
C LEU A 477 8.15 26.17 -7.27
N HIS A 478 9.03 25.99 -6.28
CA HIS A 478 9.23 26.87 -5.13
C HIS A 478 10.43 27.82 -5.27
N VAL A 479 11.11 27.84 -6.43
CA VAL A 479 12.37 28.59 -6.66
C VAL A 479 12.31 29.32 -8.00
N ASP A 480 12.65 30.61 -8.01
CA ASP A 480 12.84 31.38 -9.24
C ASP A 480 14.16 30.97 -9.92
N ILE A 481 14.08 30.37 -11.11
CA ILE A 481 15.24 29.86 -11.84
C ILE A 481 15.53 30.82 -13.01
N THR A 482 16.42 31.79 -12.79
CA THR A 482 16.99 32.61 -13.87
C THR A 482 18.07 31.81 -14.59
N GLN A 483 17.84 31.40 -15.84
CA GLN A 483 18.77 30.59 -16.64
C GLN A 483 18.86 31.09 -18.10
N PRO A 484 19.99 30.87 -18.82
CA PRO A 484 21.22 30.19 -18.38
C PRO A 484 22.02 30.97 -17.33
N VAL A 485 22.68 30.26 -16.42
CA VAL A 485 23.64 30.86 -15.48
C VAL A 485 25.05 30.55 -15.96
N VAL A 486 25.86 31.59 -16.16
CA VAL A 486 27.28 31.47 -16.51
C VAL A 486 28.10 32.05 -15.37
N ARG A 487 29.13 31.33 -14.94
CA ARG A 487 30.06 31.76 -13.90
C ARG A 487 31.48 31.65 -14.42
N PHE A 488 32.26 32.70 -14.16
CA PHE A 488 33.72 32.61 -14.19
C PHE A 488 34.15 32.03 -12.84
N ASN A 489 34.70 30.80 -12.86
CA ASN A 489 34.95 30.03 -11.64
C ASN A 489 36.27 30.45 -11.00
N GLN A 490 37.36 30.36 -11.76
CA GLN A 490 38.72 30.59 -11.27
C GLN A 490 39.72 30.76 -12.43
N PHE A 491 40.90 31.28 -12.09
CA PHE A 491 42.10 31.23 -12.94
C PHE A 491 42.83 29.91 -12.67
N ASN A 492 43.08 29.10 -13.70
CA ASN A 492 43.70 27.78 -13.60
C ASN A 492 45.07 27.76 -14.33
N ASP A 493 45.89 26.73 -14.18
CA ASP A 493 47.29 26.69 -14.62
C ASP A 493 47.52 27.09 -16.09
N SER A 494 46.56 26.76 -16.97
CA SER A 494 46.67 27.06 -18.41
C SER A 494 45.39 27.64 -19.01
N ALA A 495 44.34 27.86 -18.22
CA ALA A 495 43.04 28.29 -18.71
C ALA A 495 42.27 29.18 -17.73
N LEU A 496 41.36 29.97 -18.27
CA LEU A 496 40.27 30.65 -17.58
C LEU A 496 39.07 29.70 -17.49
N ASP A 497 38.72 29.25 -16.29
CA ASP A 497 37.68 28.24 -16.12
C ASP A 497 36.29 28.87 -15.95
N PHE A 498 35.35 28.47 -16.81
CA PHE A 498 33.96 28.87 -16.76
C PHE A 498 33.04 27.67 -16.49
N SER A 499 31.90 27.90 -15.85
CA SER A 499 30.79 26.95 -15.78
C SER A 499 29.50 27.55 -16.32
N MET A 500 28.75 26.75 -17.07
CA MET A 500 27.42 27.09 -17.58
C MET A 500 26.41 26.07 -17.07
N TRP A 501 25.31 26.57 -16.50
CA TRP A 501 24.29 25.79 -15.82
C TRP A 501 22.94 25.98 -16.52
N LEU A 502 22.28 24.86 -16.83
CA LEU A 502 20.91 24.81 -17.34
C LEU A 502 20.12 23.79 -16.53
N TYR A 503 18.91 24.12 -16.10
CA TYR A 503 18.06 23.13 -15.42
C TYR A 503 17.37 22.24 -16.46
N VAL A 504 17.48 20.93 -16.25
CA VAL A 504 16.86 19.91 -17.10
C VAL A 504 15.71 19.23 -16.38
N LYS A 505 14.81 18.62 -17.15
CA LYS A 505 13.57 17.99 -16.66
C LYS A 505 13.79 16.86 -15.64
N ASP A 506 14.88 16.11 -15.74
CA ASP A 506 15.19 14.97 -14.89
C ASP A 506 16.70 14.66 -14.86
N TYR A 507 17.12 13.81 -13.92
CA TYR A 507 18.52 13.40 -13.75
C TYR A 507 19.13 12.76 -15.01
N GLY A 508 18.37 11.97 -15.78
CA GLY A 508 18.86 11.32 -16.98
C GLY A 508 19.06 12.31 -18.15
N ALA A 509 18.17 13.29 -18.27
CA ALA A 509 18.23 14.34 -19.29
C ALA A 509 19.51 15.18 -19.23
N GLN A 510 20.15 15.26 -18.06
CA GLN A 510 21.36 16.06 -17.88
C GLN A 510 22.52 15.54 -18.75
N PHE A 511 22.62 14.22 -18.96
CA PHE A 511 23.74 13.63 -19.67
C PHE A 511 23.72 14.01 -21.15
N LYS A 512 22.56 13.83 -21.80
CA LYS A 512 22.36 14.28 -23.19
C LYS A 512 22.53 15.79 -23.33
N THR A 513 21.93 16.55 -22.43
CA THR A 513 22.03 18.02 -22.44
C THR A 513 23.49 18.49 -22.34
N LYS A 514 24.27 17.93 -21.42
CA LYS A 514 25.70 18.25 -21.28
C LYS A 514 26.49 17.93 -22.55
N THR A 515 26.20 16.82 -23.23
CA THR A 515 26.84 16.47 -24.51
C THR A 515 26.47 17.46 -25.60
N ASP A 516 25.18 17.73 -25.80
CA ASP A 516 24.71 18.62 -26.85
C ASP A 516 25.24 20.06 -26.63
N LEU A 517 25.27 20.54 -25.39
CA LEU A 517 25.88 21.84 -25.04
C LEU A 517 27.37 21.91 -25.38
N ARG A 518 28.14 20.83 -25.17
CA ARG A 518 29.56 20.80 -25.54
C ARG A 518 29.74 20.90 -27.05
N MET A 519 28.87 20.24 -27.83
CA MET A 519 28.90 20.35 -29.30
C MET A 519 28.56 21.75 -29.77
N ILE A 520 27.49 22.36 -29.25
CA ILE A 520 27.11 23.74 -29.57
C ILE A 520 28.23 24.72 -29.17
N MET A 521 28.84 24.50 -28.00
CA MET A 521 29.96 25.30 -27.52
C MET A 521 31.16 25.21 -28.46
N TYR A 522 31.53 24.02 -28.91
CA TYR A 522 32.62 23.82 -29.86
C TYR A 522 32.37 24.57 -31.17
N GLU A 523 31.14 24.51 -31.70
CA GLU A 523 30.76 25.26 -32.91
C GLU A 523 30.84 26.78 -32.73
N GLU A 524 30.25 27.31 -31.66
CA GLU A 524 30.23 28.76 -31.42
C GLU A 524 31.62 29.30 -31.08
N PHE A 525 32.43 28.55 -30.33
CA PHE A 525 33.80 28.96 -30.01
C PHE A 525 34.65 29.11 -31.27
N LYS A 526 34.49 28.20 -32.25
CA LYS A 526 35.17 28.31 -33.54
C LYS A 526 34.74 29.55 -34.34
N LYS A 527 33.47 29.94 -34.27
CA LYS A 527 32.94 31.13 -34.97
C LYS A 527 33.48 32.44 -34.39
N TYR A 528 33.72 32.48 -33.08
CA TYR A 528 34.16 33.68 -32.36
C TYR A 528 35.65 33.68 -32.00
N ASP A 529 36.43 32.76 -32.57
CA ASP A 529 37.86 32.57 -32.29
C ASP A 529 38.19 32.41 -30.79
N ILE A 530 37.27 31.78 -30.03
CA ILE A 530 37.53 31.41 -28.64
C ILE A 530 38.40 30.15 -28.65
N ARG A 531 39.66 30.31 -28.25
CA ARG A 531 40.61 29.21 -28.16
C ARG A 531 40.51 28.44 -26.84
N ILE A 532 40.44 27.12 -26.94
CA ILE A 532 40.65 26.19 -25.81
C ILE A 532 42.16 25.89 -25.77
N PRO A 533 42.87 26.23 -24.69
CA PRO A 533 44.32 26.15 -24.65
C PRO A 533 44.78 24.71 -24.44
N TRP A 534 45.89 24.35 -25.08
CA TRP A 534 46.70 23.21 -24.64
C TRP A 534 47.36 23.53 -23.29
N PRO A 535 47.88 22.53 -22.55
CA PRO A 535 48.72 22.79 -21.39
C PRO A 535 49.88 23.74 -21.76
N ILE A 536 49.98 24.87 -21.05
CA ILE A 536 50.99 25.91 -21.30
C ILE A 536 52.13 25.72 -20.30
N ARG A 537 53.37 25.82 -20.78
CA ARG A 537 54.56 25.84 -19.92
C ARG A 537 55.49 26.96 -20.35
N THR A 538 55.87 27.81 -19.42
CA THR A 538 56.93 28.80 -19.63
C THR A 538 58.28 28.11 -19.46
N VAL A 539 59.12 28.15 -20.50
CA VAL A 539 60.49 27.60 -20.48
C VAL A 539 61.47 28.76 -20.50
N TYR A 540 62.28 28.87 -19.44
CA TYR A 540 63.39 29.81 -19.39
C TYR A 540 64.63 29.11 -19.97
N GLN A 541 65.10 29.55 -21.13
CA GLN A 541 66.39 29.11 -21.68
C GLN A 541 67.46 30.08 -21.17
N GLY A 542 68.39 29.57 -20.36
CA GLY A 542 69.34 30.41 -19.63
C GLY A 542 70.31 31.15 -20.55
N ASP A 543 70.15 32.47 -20.62
CA ASP A 543 71.22 33.46 -20.45
C ASP A 543 70.67 34.88 -20.12
N GLU A 544 69.46 34.97 -19.56
CA GLU A 544 68.95 36.22 -19.02
C GLU A 544 69.35 36.35 -17.54
N LYS A 545 70.40 37.13 -17.27
CA LYS A 545 70.65 37.67 -15.93
C LYS A 545 69.43 38.50 -15.52
N LYS A 546 68.75 38.07 -14.45
CA LYS A 546 67.71 38.83 -13.75
C LYS A 546 68.15 40.26 -13.43
#